data_AF-A0A9W4TW47-F1
#
_entry.id   AF-A0A9W4TW47-F1
#
_cell.length_a   1.000
_cell.length_b   1.000
_cell.length_c   1.000
_cell.angle_alpha   90.00
_cell.angle_beta   90.00
_cell.angle_gamma   90.00
#
_symmetry.space_group_name_H-M   'P 1'
#
loop_
_entity.id
_entity.type
_entity.pdbx_description
1 polymer ?
#
loop_
_entity_poly.entity_id
_entity_poly.type
_entity_poly.pdbx_seq_one_letter_code
_entity_poly.pdbx_strand_id
1 'polypeptide(L)'
;MSNSKQNNNQNNNHNNHNSNHKWINQLRLLPSKPNSNDFLKLEYLEVNLNNSRKLINNLNELSKNTNDYLDNLNLQVNGNLVQIKHIEKELDWLPK
;
A
#
# COMPACT_ATOMS: atom_id res chain seq x y z
N MET A 1 67.51 -17.20 -1.09
CA MET A 1 66.66 -16.53 -2.12
C MET A 1 65.23 -16.85 -1.76
N SER A 2 64.55 -15.99 -1.00
CA SER A 2 63.69 -14.88 -1.49
C SER A 2 62.43 -15.45 -2.18
N ASN A 3 61.18 -15.11 -1.85
CA ASN A 3 60.61 -14.11 -0.97
C ASN A 3 59.15 -14.48 -0.70
N SER A 4 58.65 -14.06 0.46
CA SER A 4 57.25 -13.89 0.83
C SER A 4 56.39 -13.28 -0.30
N LYS A 5 55.13 -13.72 -0.41
CA LYS A 5 53.98 -12.88 -0.79
C LYS A 5 52.68 -13.44 -0.22
N GLN A 6 52.33 -12.92 0.95
CA GLN A 6 50.95 -12.84 1.43
C GLN A 6 50.11 -12.10 0.39
N ASN A 7 49.00 -12.68 -0.04
CA ASN A 7 47.95 -11.94 -0.74
C ASN A 7 46.71 -11.88 0.16
N ASN A 8 46.69 -10.84 0.98
CA ASN A 8 45.49 -10.31 1.60
C ASN A 8 44.62 -9.68 0.50
N ASN A 9 43.51 -10.32 0.15
CA ASN A 9 42.40 -9.62 -0.51
C ASN A 9 41.32 -9.35 0.53
N GLN A 10 41.56 -8.30 1.32
CA GLN A 10 40.50 -7.54 1.97
C GLN A 10 39.81 -6.68 0.90
N ASN A 11 38.66 -7.14 0.40
CA ASN A 11 37.71 -6.23 -0.24
C ASN A 11 36.71 -5.77 0.80
N ASN A 12 37.11 -4.73 1.54
CA ASN A 12 36.21 -3.89 2.31
C ASN A 12 35.42 -2.99 1.36
N ASN A 13 34.09 -3.11 1.44
CA ASN A 13 33.05 -2.08 1.33
C ASN A 13 31.95 -2.49 0.37
N HIS A 14 30.82 -2.91 0.95
CA HIS A 14 29.51 -2.42 0.54
C HIS A 14 28.78 -1.96 1.81
N ASN A 15 28.85 -0.65 2.08
CA ASN A 15 27.79 0.04 2.80
C ASN A 15 26.48 -0.26 2.07
N ASN A 16 25.47 -0.84 2.72
CA ASN A 16 24.14 -0.24 2.64
C ASN A 16 23.11 -0.87 3.58
N HIS A 17 22.48 0.03 4.32
CA HIS A 17 21.22 -0.09 5.05
C HIS A 17 21.06 -1.33 5.94
N ASN A 18 21.18 -1.06 7.23
CA ASN A 18 20.44 -1.75 8.28
C ASN A 18 18.93 -1.62 7.97
N SER A 19 18.43 -2.43 7.03
CA SER A 19 17.04 -2.40 6.61
C SER A 19 16.23 -3.13 7.68
N ASN A 20 15.37 -2.40 8.36
CA ASN A 20 14.33 -2.90 9.28
C ASN A 20 13.31 -3.84 8.60
N HIS A 21 13.63 -4.35 7.41
CA HIS A 21 12.78 -5.12 6.53
C HIS A 21 13.54 -6.30 5.89
N LYS A 22 14.50 -6.91 6.61
CA LYS A 22 15.18 -8.14 6.15
C LYS A 22 14.22 -9.27 5.73
N TRP A 23 13.03 -9.31 6.33
CA TRP A 23 11.95 -10.24 5.97
C TRP A 23 11.42 -10.04 4.54
N ILE A 24 11.47 -8.83 4.00
CA ILE A 24 11.04 -8.54 2.61
C ILE A 24 11.97 -9.24 1.61
N ASN A 25 13.27 -9.35 1.93
CA ASN A 25 14.22 -10.07 1.08
C ASN A 25 14.05 -11.59 1.17
N GLN A 26 13.59 -12.12 2.31
CA GLN A 26 13.26 -13.54 2.44
C GLN A 26 12.05 -13.95 1.59
N LEU A 27 11.14 -13.03 1.30
CA LEU A 27 10.01 -13.26 0.39
C LEU A 27 10.41 -13.29 -1.10
N ARG A 28 11.59 -12.79 -1.46
CA ARG A 28 12.06 -12.72 -2.86
C ARG A 28 13.19 -13.69 -3.21
N LEU A 29 13.89 -14.25 -2.23
CA LEU A 29 15.02 -15.14 -2.48
C LEU A 29 14.51 -16.57 -2.69
N LEU A 30 14.54 -17.02 -3.94
CA LEU A 30 14.40 -18.44 -4.27
C LEU A 30 15.37 -19.28 -3.41
N PRO A 31 14.98 -20.48 -2.96
CA PRO A 31 15.85 -21.32 -2.16
C PRO A 31 17.14 -21.62 -2.93
N SER A 32 18.28 -21.37 -2.29
CA SER A 32 19.62 -21.62 -2.87
C SER A 32 19.90 -23.09 -3.16
N LYS A 33 19.06 -24.00 -2.63
CA LYS A 33 19.01 -25.44 -2.94
C LYS A 33 17.54 -25.86 -3.05
N PRO A 34 16.92 -25.79 -4.24
CA PRO A 34 15.52 -26.13 -4.40
C PRO A 34 15.29 -27.64 -4.24
N ASN A 35 14.36 -28.03 -3.36
CA ASN A 35 13.76 -29.37 -3.39
C ASN A 35 12.54 -29.36 -4.33
N SER A 36 12.16 -30.52 -4.87
CA SER A 36 11.02 -30.66 -5.78
C SER A 36 9.70 -30.09 -5.20
N ASN A 37 9.53 -30.14 -3.88
CA ASN A 37 8.36 -29.59 -3.17
C ASN A 37 8.36 -28.06 -3.01
N ASP A 38 9.48 -27.39 -3.28
CA ASP A 38 9.58 -25.93 -3.11
C ASP A 38 8.93 -25.18 -4.27
N PHE A 39 8.86 -25.76 -5.47
CA PHE A 39 8.15 -25.18 -6.61
C PHE A 39 6.66 -24.97 -6.31
N LEU A 40 6.00 -25.99 -5.75
CA LEU A 40 4.59 -25.91 -5.37
C LEU A 40 4.34 -24.87 -4.27
N LYS A 41 5.29 -24.73 -3.33
CA LYS A 41 5.21 -23.69 -2.29
C LYS A 41 5.38 -22.29 -2.86
N LEU A 42 6.29 -22.10 -3.81
CA LEU A 42 6.50 -20.81 -4.48
C LEU A 42 5.28 -20.41 -5.29
N GLU A 43 4.69 -21.33 -6.07
CA GLU A 43 3.47 -21.07 -6.83
C GLU A 43 2.30 -20.68 -5.91
N TYR A 44 2.14 -21.38 -4.78
CA TYR A 44 1.13 -21.03 -3.78
C TYR A 44 1.36 -19.64 -3.16
N LEU A 45 2.60 -19.29 -2.86
CA LEU A 45 2.96 -17.95 -2.36
C LEU A 45 2.66 -16.87 -3.41
N GLU A 46 2.98 -17.10 -4.68
CA GLU A 46 2.70 -16.15 -5.76
C GLU A 46 1.20 -15.93 -5.96
N VAL A 47 0.40 -17.00 -5.99
CA VAL A 47 -1.06 -16.93 -6.11
C VAL A 47 -1.65 -16.14 -4.94
N ASN A 48 -1.24 -16.44 -3.71
CA ASN A 48 -1.73 -15.73 -2.54
C ASN A 48 -1.28 -14.27 -2.50
N LEU A 49 -0.03 -13.97 -2.85
CA LEU A 49 0.45 -12.59 -2.95
C LEU A 49 -0.33 -11.80 -4.00
N ASN A 50 -0.64 -12.42 -5.14
CA ASN A 50 -1.47 -11.81 -6.16
C ASN A 50 -2.90 -11.53 -5.64
N ASN A 51 -3.50 -12.49 -4.95
CA ASN A 51 -4.82 -12.33 -4.33
C ASN A 51 -4.81 -11.23 -3.27
N SER A 52 -3.77 -11.17 -2.43
CA SER A 52 -3.59 -10.09 -1.44
C SER A 52 -3.46 -8.72 -2.10
N ARG A 53 -2.69 -8.58 -3.19
CA ARG A 53 -2.58 -7.31 -3.93
C ARG A 53 -3.92 -6.87 -4.52
N LYS A 54 -4.69 -7.81 -5.09
CA LYS A 54 -6.04 -7.53 -5.60
C LYS A 54 -6.98 -7.07 -4.48
N LEU A 55 -6.95 -7.74 -3.33
CA LEU A 55 -7.76 -7.34 -2.16
C LEU A 55 -7.40 -5.95 -1.67
N ILE A 56 -6.10 -5.61 -1.59
CA ILE A 56 -5.63 -4.28 -1.21
C ILE A 56 -6.16 -3.22 -2.19
N ASN A 57 -6.09 -3.47 -3.49
CA ASN A 57 -6.62 -2.54 -4.50
C ASN A 57 -8.13 -2.35 -4.36
N ASN A 58 -8.89 -3.43 -4.19
CA ASN A 58 -10.34 -3.35 -3.99
C ASN A 58 -10.72 -2.54 -2.74
N LEU A 59 -9.97 -2.70 -1.64
CA LEU A 59 -10.18 -1.91 -0.41
C LEU A 59 -9.85 -0.44 -0.61
N ASN A 60 -8.78 -0.13 -1.34
CA ASN A 60 -8.42 1.26 -1.66
C ASN A 60 -9.47 1.92 -2.57
N GLU A 61 -9.96 1.20 -3.58
CA GLU A 61 -11.03 1.68 -4.45
C GLU A 61 -12.34 1.89 -3.67
N LEU A 62 -12.71 0.96 -2.79
CA LEU A 62 -13.87 1.10 -1.93
C LEU A 62 -13.74 2.33 -1.03
N SER A 63 -12.60 2.50 -0.36
CA SER A 63 -12.35 3.66 0.50
C SER A 63 -12.45 4.97 -0.27
N LYS A 64 -11.90 5.03 -1.49
CA LYS A 64 -12.00 6.21 -2.34
C LYS A 64 -13.45 6.49 -2.73
N ASN A 65 -14.18 5.49 -3.20
CA ASN A 65 -15.58 5.64 -3.60
C ASN A 65 -16.48 6.07 -2.43
N THR A 66 -16.22 5.55 -1.22
CA THR A 66 -16.94 5.97 -0.01
C THR A 66 -16.65 7.43 0.34
N ASN A 67 -15.39 7.88 0.27
CA ASN A 67 -15.05 9.28 0.51
C ASN A 67 -15.69 10.19 -0.54
N ASP A 68 -15.59 9.84 -1.83
CA ASP A 68 -16.20 10.60 -2.93
C ASP A 68 -17.73 10.69 -2.73
N TYR A 69 -18.38 9.61 -2.28
CA TYR A 69 -19.81 9.62 -1.98
C TYR A 69 -20.16 10.55 -0.81
N LEU A 70 -19.39 10.52 0.28
CA LEU A 70 -19.59 11.40 1.43
C LEU A 70 -19.40 12.87 1.06
N ASP A 71 -18.41 13.19 0.23
CA ASP A 71 -18.17 14.55 -0.24
C ASP A 71 -19.33 15.06 -1.11
N ASN A 72 -19.84 14.21 -2.00
CA ASN A 72 -21.02 14.54 -2.82
C ASN A 72 -22.28 14.74 -1.97
N LEU A 73 -22.52 13.88 -0.98
CA LEU A 73 -23.63 14.04 -0.05
C LEU A 73 -23.52 15.35 0.73
N ASN A 74 -22.33 15.66 1.24
CA ASN A 74 -22.09 16.90 1.97
C ASN A 74 -22.38 18.12 1.09
N LEU A 75 -21.95 18.09 -0.17
CA LEU A 75 -22.21 19.16 -1.15
C LEU A 75 -23.72 19.31 -1.42
N GLN A 76 -24.45 18.21 -1.59
CA GLN A 76 -25.90 18.24 -1.80
C GLN A 76 -26.65 18.76 -0.57
N VAL A 77 -26.32 18.27 0.63
CA VAL A 77 -26.96 18.70 1.88
C VAL A 77 -26.70 20.19 2.12
N ASN A 78 -25.46 20.64 1.96
CA ASN A 78 -25.13 22.06 2.13
C ASN A 78 -25.83 22.94 1.08
N GLY A 79 -25.87 22.51 -0.19
CA GLY A 79 -26.59 23.22 -1.24
C GLY A 79 -28.09 23.33 -0.96
N ASN A 80 -28.71 22.24 -0.52
CA ASN A 80 -30.13 22.21 -0.18
C ASN A 80 -30.44 23.05 1.07
N LEU A 81 -29.56 23.02 2.09
CA LEU A 81 -29.71 23.86 3.29
C LEU A 81 -29.65 25.35 2.96
N VAL A 82 -28.81 25.77 2.00
CA VAL A 82 -28.79 27.17 1.54
C VAL A 82 -30.13 27.56 0.91
N GLN A 83 -30.72 26.68 0.10
CA GLN A 83 -32.03 26.92 -0.50
C GLN A 83 -33.14 27.00 0.55
N ILE A 84 -33.15 26.11 1.54
CA ILE A 84 -34.13 26.14 2.64
C ILE A 84 -34.01 27.44 3.43
N LYS A 85 -32.79 27.87 3.81
CA LYS A 85 -32.58 29.14 4.51
C LYS A 85 -33.05 30.35 3.71
N HIS A 86 -32.92 30.30 2.38
CA HIS A 86 -33.43 31.34 1.51
C HIS A 86 -34.96 31.40 1.57
N ILE A 87 -35.62 30.26 1.45
CA ILE A 87 -37.09 30.14 1.56
C ILE A 87 -37.58 30.61 2.94
N GLU A 88 -36.92 30.20 4.02
CA GLU A 88 -37.26 30.67 5.39
C GLU A 88 -37.21 32.20 5.48
N LYS A 89 -36.14 32.83 4.94
CA LYS A 89 -36.01 34.28 4.91
C LYS A 89 -37.09 34.95 4.05
N GLU A 90 -37.44 34.32 2.93
CA GLU A 90 -38.52 34.80 2.06
C GLU A 90 -39.91 34.60 2.67
N LEU A 91 -40.10 33.74 3.66
CA LEU A 91 -41.37 33.52 4.34
C LEU A 91 -41.47 34.28 5.69
N ASP A 92 -40.37 34.89 6.14
CA ASP A 92 -40.25 35.54 7.45
C ASP A 92 -41.21 36.75 7.63
N TRP A 93 -41.76 37.27 6.53
CA TRP A 93 -42.77 38.33 6.54
C TRP A 93 -44.21 37.84 6.73
N LEU A 94 -44.45 36.52 6.67
CA LEU A 94 -45.78 35.97 6.98
C LEU A 94 -45.99 35.94 8.50
N PRO A 95 -47.15 36.41 8.99
CA PRO A 95 -47.48 36.29 10.41
C PRO A 95 -47.59 34.81 10.82
N LYS A 96 -47.08 34.49 12.01
CA LYS A 96 -47.04 33.13 12.60
C LYS A 96 -48.44 32.56 12.89
#